data_AF-A0A0P0S8D5-F1
#
_entry.id   AF-A0A0P0S8D5-F1
#
_cell.length_a   1.000
_cell.length_b   1.000
_cell.length_c   1.000
_cell.angle_alpha   90.00
_cell.angle_beta   90.00
_cell.angle_gamma   90.00
#
_symmetry.space_group_name_H-M   'P 1'
#
loop_
_entity.id
_entity.type
_entity.pdbx_description
1 polymer ?
#
loop_
_entity_poly.entity_id
_entity_poly.type
_entity_poly.pdbx_seq_one_letter_code
_entity_poly.pdbx_strand_id
1 'polypeptide(L)'
;MTRSMWRVAALAGVASLVLAGCGGGGDAGSGGEAGGSEAPSAAGADCTPPQAQATGTPSTAPLKIGSLLPETGSLAFLGPPEFAGVEVALKEINDAGGVLGNPVQHLRGDSGDDTTDIANQTVDRHLAAGSQVIVGAAASGVSKLVIDKVTGAGVVQFSPANTSDEFTCWQDRGLYFRTAPPDVLQAQALAQLITADGGQRVSIMARNDPYGAGLADNTEQNLVSAGIPQDQIQKIIYDPNAASFNPEIDQVAQFNPDSIAVIGFDESKRIITRMNEVQIGPAQKRLYGTDGNMGNALGEGLPPGLLNGMKGTTPLTELSGDFEQRLRAEDPALTDVNYAGESYDAVVVSALAAEAAKSTNGADIGTQINAVTKEGEKCTTFAACKAILDRGGDVDYDGVTGTLDFTDAGEPGSGSYGVLTFTPQNELSDDTTYIKVGAQG
;
A
#
# COMPACT_ATOMS: atom_id res chain seq x y z
N MET A 1 -19.62 45.04 -34.01
CA MET A 1 -19.79 46.48 -34.30
C MET A 1 -20.18 47.13 -32.98
N THR A 2 -19.21 47.57 -32.17
CA THR A 2 -18.72 48.95 -32.17
C THR A 2 -17.21 48.99 -31.96
N ARG A 3 -16.53 49.65 -32.91
CA ARG A 3 -15.19 50.26 -32.76
C ARG A 3 -15.29 51.28 -31.61
N SER A 4 -14.22 51.59 -30.87
CA SER A 4 -13.22 52.53 -31.39
C SER A 4 -12.08 52.82 -30.41
N MET A 5 -10.85 52.67 -30.92
CA MET A 5 -9.72 53.64 -30.82
C MET A 5 -9.07 53.85 -29.45
N TRP A 6 -7.74 53.99 -29.29
CA TRP A 6 -6.59 54.17 -30.19
C TRP A 6 -5.34 53.91 -29.30
N ARG A 7 -4.30 53.21 -29.80
CA ARG A 7 -2.99 53.73 -30.27
C ARG A 7 -2.12 54.43 -29.19
N VAL A 8 -0.79 54.34 -29.11
CA VAL A 8 0.33 53.61 -29.78
C VAL A 8 1.62 54.05 -29.04
N ALA A 9 2.65 53.19 -29.05
CA ALA A 9 4.11 53.44 -28.96
C ALA A 9 4.82 53.87 -27.66
N ALA A 10 5.61 52.92 -27.12
CA ALA A 10 7.08 52.88 -27.01
C ALA A 10 7.91 54.17 -26.87
N LEU A 11 8.81 54.22 -25.86
CA LEU A 11 10.28 54.17 -26.04
C LEU A 11 11.09 54.32 -24.72
N ALA A 12 12.26 53.69 -24.76
CA ALA A 12 13.41 53.56 -23.84
C ALA A 12 13.85 54.76 -22.96
N GLY A 13 14.53 54.41 -21.84
CA GLY A 13 15.42 55.31 -21.09
C GLY A 13 16.33 54.54 -20.10
N VAL A 14 17.63 54.83 -20.12
CA VAL A 14 18.76 54.08 -19.54
C VAL A 14 19.35 54.78 -18.28
N ALA A 15 19.77 53.97 -17.31
CA ALA A 15 20.86 54.08 -16.29
C ALA A 15 21.14 55.35 -15.45
N SER A 16 21.47 55.12 -14.16
CA SER A 16 22.46 55.82 -13.29
C SER A 16 22.67 54.99 -12.00
N LEU A 17 23.78 54.27 -11.77
CA LEU A 17 25.09 54.63 -11.16
C LEU A 17 25.20 54.69 -9.61
N VAL A 18 25.68 53.57 -9.03
CA VAL A 18 26.82 53.31 -8.10
C VAL A 18 27.30 54.36 -7.08
N LEU A 19 27.52 53.90 -5.81
CA LEU A 19 28.68 54.15 -4.91
C LEU A 19 28.61 53.11 -3.75
N ALA A 20 29.43 52.04 -3.73
CA ALA A 20 30.83 51.91 -3.32
C ALA A 20 31.08 51.95 -1.79
N GLY A 21 31.56 50.83 -1.24
CA GLY A 21 32.17 50.69 0.07
C GLY A 21 32.98 49.40 0.14
N CYS A 22 34.27 49.48 -0.18
CA CYS A 22 35.25 48.40 -0.18
C CYS A 22 36.05 48.36 1.14
N GLY A 23 36.52 47.17 1.49
CA GLY A 23 37.67 46.92 2.37
C GLY A 23 37.55 45.52 2.97
N GLY A 24 38.43 44.55 2.75
CA GLY A 24 39.74 44.49 2.11
C GLY A 24 40.56 43.40 2.81
N GLY A 25 41.29 42.57 2.06
CA GLY A 25 42.31 41.66 2.59
C GLY A 25 42.07 40.19 2.26
N GLY A 26 42.80 39.68 1.26
CA GLY A 26 42.83 38.25 0.94
C GLY A 26 43.88 37.49 1.73
N ASP A 27 43.72 36.16 1.79
CA ASP A 27 44.84 35.24 1.73
C ASP A 27 44.37 33.87 1.25
N ALA A 28 45.25 33.18 0.51
CA ALA A 28 45.04 31.84 -0.01
C ALA A 28 45.23 30.81 1.11
N GLY A 29 44.29 29.85 1.23
CA GLY A 29 44.39 28.75 2.18
C GLY A 29 43.56 27.56 1.73
N SER A 30 44.25 26.52 1.28
CA SER A 30 43.71 25.17 1.07
C SER A 30 43.17 24.59 2.37
N GLY A 31 41.97 24.03 2.35
CA GLY A 31 41.43 23.21 3.42
C GLY A 31 40.16 22.54 2.94
N GLY A 32 40.26 21.24 2.63
CA GLY A 32 39.10 20.44 2.28
C GLY A 32 38.20 20.24 3.50
N GLU A 33 36.90 20.35 3.29
CA GLU A 33 35.91 19.77 4.18
C GLU A 33 34.99 18.87 3.37
N ALA A 34 34.81 17.68 3.94
CA ALA A 34 34.15 16.54 3.36
C ALA A 34 32.69 16.85 3.03
N GLY A 35 32.26 16.34 1.88
CA GLY A 35 30.85 16.25 1.54
C GLY A 35 30.13 15.44 2.62
N GLY A 36 29.22 16.10 3.32
CA GLY A 36 28.11 15.41 3.97
C GLY A 36 27.23 14.86 2.87
N SER A 37 27.21 13.55 2.70
CA SER A 37 26.16 12.88 1.96
C SER A 37 24.87 13.08 2.77
N GLU A 38 24.02 13.99 2.32
CA GLU A 38 22.61 13.93 2.67
C GLU A 38 22.11 12.57 2.15
N ALA A 39 21.70 11.71 3.08
CA ALA A 39 20.96 10.51 2.74
C ALA A 39 19.70 10.94 1.98
N PRO A 40 19.33 10.26 0.88
CA PRO A 40 18.12 10.61 0.16
C PRO A 40 16.92 10.44 1.09
N SER A 41 16.27 11.57 1.40
CA SER A 41 14.91 11.61 1.92
C SER A 41 14.03 10.79 0.99
N ALA A 42 13.22 9.89 1.54
CA ALA A 42 12.20 9.16 0.80
C ALA A 42 11.45 10.15 -0.10
N ALA A 43 11.49 9.92 -1.42
CA ALA A 43 10.73 10.69 -2.39
C ALA A 43 9.25 10.31 -2.25
N GLY A 44 8.60 10.79 -1.20
CA GLY A 44 7.15 10.94 -1.14
C GLY A 44 6.80 12.27 -1.82
N ALA A 45 5.77 12.26 -2.66
CA ALA A 45 5.36 13.42 -3.46
C ALA A 45 5.29 14.72 -2.63
N ASP A 46 5.74 15.84 -3.22
CA ASP A 46 5.62 17.21 -2.68
C ASP A 46 4.15 17.66 -2.62
N CYS A 47 3.33 17.00 -1.78
CA CYS A 47 1.92 17.31 -1.59
C CYS A 47 1.58 17.45 -0.10
N THR A 48 0.52 18.19 0.20
CA THR A 48 -0.10 18.19 1.52
C THR A 48 -1.34 17.29 1.44
N PRO A 49 -1.35 16.11 2.06
CA PRO A 49 -2.51 15.21 2.03
C PRO A 49 -3.76 15.88 2.61
N PRO A 50 -4.95 15.67 2.03
CA PRO A 50 -6.19 16.19 2.59
C PRO A 50 -6.42 15.70 4.02
N GLN A 51 -7.04 16.54 4.84
CA GLN A 51 -7.41 16.18 6.21
C GLN A 51 -8.94 16.21 6.37
N ALA A 52 -9.48 15.24 7.11
CA ALA A 52 -10.90 15.17 7.40
C ALA A 52 -11.36 16.39 8.19
N GLN A 53 -12.63 16.77 7.99
CA GLN A 53 -13.26 17.85 8.72
C GLN A 53 -14.46 17.31 9.49
N ALA A 54 -14.48 17.56 10.81
CA ALA A 54 -15.58 17.18 11.65
C ALA A 54 -16.89 17.86 11.20
N THR A 55 -17.98 17.10 11.26
CA THR A 55 -19.31 17.52 10.81
C THR A 55 -20.00 18.47 11.80
N GLY A 56 -19.50 18.55 13.04
CA GLY A 56 -20.03 19.39 14.11
C GLY A 56 -21.28 18.84 14.81
N THR A 57 -21.90 17.76 14.30
CA THR A 57 -23.02 17.06 14.96
C THR A 57 -22.70 15.56 15.05
N PRO A 58 -22.25 15.07 16.22
CA PRO A 58 -21.94 13.67 16.42
C PRO A 58 -23.13 12.74 16.16
N SER A 59 -22.87 11.59 15.53
CA SER A 59 -23.83 10.48 15.46
C SER A 59 -23.46 9.41 16.47
N THR A 60 -24.43 8.90 17.21
CA THR A 60 -24.24 7.73 18.09
C THR A 60 -25.05 6.53 17.61
N ALA A 61 -25.49 6.52 16.35
CA ALA A 61 -26.11 5.36 15.73
C ALA A 61 -25.09 4.22 15.63
N PRO A 62 -25.52 2.94 15.62
CA PRO A 62 -24.62 1.81 15.48
C PRO A 62 -23.68 1.97 14.28
N LEU A 63 -22.38 1.75 14.50
CA LEU A 63 -21.38 1.79 13.45
C LEU A 63 -21.65 0.66 12.46
N LYS A 64 -21.73 1.00 11.17
CA LYS A 64 -21.86 0.05 10.08
C LYS A 64 -20.58 0.05 9.24
N ILE A 65 -19.96 -1.12 9.16
CA ILE A 65 -18.75 -1.36 8.37
C ILE A 65 -19.13 -2.23 7.17
N GLY A 66 -18.91 -1.73 5.97
CA GLY A 66 -18.96 -2.54 4.76
C GLY A 66 -17.60 -3.16 4.46
N SER A 67 -17.57 -4.37 3.91
CA SER A 67 -16.37 -4.91 3.26
C SER A 67 -16.49 -4.81 1.75
N LEU A 68 -15.38 -4.50 1.11
CA LEU A 68 -15.19 -4.50 -0.34
C LEU A 68 -13.91 -5.30 -0.62
N LEU A 69 -13.95 -6.60 -0.33
CA LEU A 69 -12.80 -7.51 -0.39
C LEU A 69 -13.01 -8.55 -1.50
N PRO A 70 -11.96 -9.12 -2.09
CA PRO A 70 -12.07 -9.94 -3.30
C PRO A 70 -12.65 -11.32 -2.97
N GLU A 71 -13.92 -11.54 -3.30
CA GLU A 71 -14.52 -12.88 -3.35
C GLU A 71 -14.38 -13.50 -4.73
N THR A 72 -14.30 -12.66 -5.77
CA THR A 72 -14.05 -13.04 -7.15
C THR A 72 -12.88 -12.26 -7.75
N GLY A 73 -12.43 -12.68 -8.93
CA GLY A 73 -11.36 -12.03 -9.66
C GLY A 73 -9.95 -12.56 -9.34
N SER A 74 -8.96 -11.86 -9.85
CA SER A 74 -7.55 -12.27 -9.83
C SER A 74 -6.91 -12.30 -8.44
N LEU A 75 -7.52 -11.60 -7.48
CA LEU A 75 -7.10 -11.57 -6.06
C LEU A 75 -8.02 -12.36 -5.13
N ALA A 76 -8.92 -13.20 -5.64
CA ALA A 76 -9.88 -13.95 -4.80
C ALA A 76 -9.21 -14.85 -3.73
N PHE A 77 -7.93 -15.18 -3.89
CA PHE A 77 -7.16 -15.92 -2.88
C PHE A 77 -6.91 -15.11 -1.58
N LEU A 78 -6.94 -13.77 -1.66
CA LEU A 78 -6.81 -12.89 -0.49
C LEU A 78 -8.12 -12.75 0.30
N GLY A 79 -9.27 -13.04 -0.33
CA GLY A 79 -10.58 -12.88 0.30
C GLY A 79 -10.71 -13.62 1.63
N PRO A 80 -10.52 -14.95 1.68
CA PRO A 80 -10.71 -15.72 2.91
C PRO A 80 -9.93 -15.17 4.12
N PRO A 81 -8.60 -14.94 4.06
CA PRO A 81 -7.88 -14.40 5.20
C PRO A 81 -8.28 -12.97 5.56
N GLU A 82 -8.50 -12.08 4.58
CA GLU A 82 -8.95 -10.70 4.84
C GLU A 82 -10.32 -10.67 5.55
N PHE A 83 -11.28 -11.46 5.07
CA PHE A 83 -12.59 -11.57 5.71
C PHE A 83 -12.50 -12.15 7.11
N ALA A 84 -11.69 -13.20 7.33
CA ALA A 84 -11.48 -13.75 8.66
C ALA A 84 -10.92 -12.69 9.64
N GLY A 85 -9.98 -11.85 9.18
CA GLY A 85 -9.46 -10.72 9.95
C GLY A 85 -10.55 -9.73 10.35
N VAL A 86 -11.43 -9.35 9.41
CA VAL A 86 -12.58 -8.47 9.67
C VAL A 86 -13.52 -9.08 10.70
N GLU A 87 -13.91 -10.34 10.54
CA GLU A 87 -14.87 -10.99 11.45
C GLU A 87 -14.32 -11.16 12.87
N VAL A 88 -13.04 -11.53 13.00
CA VAL A 88 -12.36 -11.62 14.31
C VAL A 88 -12.36 -10.25 15.01
N ALA A 89 -12.04 -9.17 14.30
CA ALA A 89 -12.07 -7.81 14.87
C ALA A 89 -13.47 -7.42 15.32
N LEU A 90 -14.49 -7.61 14.47
CA LEU A 90 -15.88 -7.30 14.79
C LEU A 90 -16.38 -8.06 16.01
N LYS A 91 -16.05 -9.36 16.10
CA LYS A 91 -16.41 -10.19 17.24
C LYS A 91 -15.81 -9.65 18.53
N GLU A 92 -14.52 -9.31 18.53
CA GLU A 92 -13.83 -8.82 19.73
C GLU A 92 -14.30 -7.43 20.15
N ILE A 93 -14.57 -6.54 19.20
CA ILE A 93 -15.17 -5.23 19.47
C ILE A 93 -16.54 -5.40 20.12
N ASN A 94 -17.38 -6.28 19.56
CA ASN A 94 -18.74 -6.51 20.07
C ASN A 94 -18.75 -7.20 21.44
N ASP A 95 -17.85 -8.16 21.67
CA ASP A 95 -17.66 -8.81 22.98
C ASP A 95 -17.16 -7.82 24.04
N ALA A 96 -16.45 -6.76 23.63
CA ALA A 96 -16.02 -5.66 24.49
C ALA A 96 -17.10 -4.57 24.72
N GLY A 97 -18.34 -4.80 24.28
CA GLY A 97 -19.46 -3.86 24.46
C GLY A 97 -19.77 -2.98 23.25
N GLY A 98 -19.07 -3.20 22.12
CA GLY A 98 -19.28 -2.49 20.87
C GLY A 98 -18.74 -1.06 20.88
N VAL A 99 -19.15 -0.28 19.87
CA VAL A 99 -18.76 1.12 19.68
C VAL A 99 -19.86 2.04 20.19
N LEU A 100 -19.51 2.95 21.10
CA LEU A 100 -20.44 3.85 21.77
C LEU A 100 -21.62 3.11 22.41
N GLY A 101 -21.34 1.91 22.94
CA GLY A 101 -22.32 1.03 23.59
C GLY A 101 -23.26 0.29 22.62
N ASN A 102 -22.99 0.29 21.32
CA ASN A 102 -23.77 -0.41 20.30
C ASN A 102 -22.92 -1.46 19.58
N PRO A 103 -23.46 -2.64 19.28
CA PRO A 103 -22.76 -3.61 18.45
C PRO A 103 -22.54 -3.06 17.03
N VAL A 104 -21.34 -3.24 16.51
CA VAL A 104 -20.96 -2.94 15.13
C VAL A 104 -21.67 -3.90 14.19
N GLN A 105 -22.20 -3.37 13.10
CA GLN A 105 -22.87 -4.14 12.05
C GLN A 105 -21.97 -4.27 10.84
N HIS A 106 -21.94 -5.46 10.25
CA HIS A 106 -21.14 -5.75 9.07
C HIS A 106 -22.00 -5.95 7.82
N LEU A 107 -21.52 -5.38 6.72
CA LEU A 107 -22.08 -5.58 5.39
C LEU A 107 -21.00 -6.17 4.50
N ARG A 108 -20.96 -7.50 4.40
CA ARG A 108 -20.06 -8.21 3.50
C ARG A 108 -20.28 -7.81 2.03
N GLY A 109 -19.23 -7.79 1.22
CA GLY A 109 -19.33 -7.44 -0.20
C GLY A 109 -18.07 -7.76 -0.99
N ASP A 110 -18.28 -8.26 -2.20
CA ASP A 110 -17.24 -8.55 -3.19
C ASP A 110 -16.74 -7.27 -3.86
N SER A 111 -15.43 -7.20 -4.08
CA SER A 111 -14.79 -6.17 -4.90
C SER A 111 -14.70 -6.56 -6.38
N GLY A 112 -14.64 -7.85 -6.70
CA GLY A 112 -14.25 -8.34 -8.02
C GLY A 112 -12.89 -7.79 -8.47
N ASP A 113 -12.71 -7.69 -9.80
CA ASP A 113 -11.60 -6.99 -10.45
C ASP A 113 -12.05 -5.64 -11.03
N ASP A 114 -11.07 -4.82 -11.42
CA ASP A 114 -11.25 -3.50 -12.06
C ASP A 114 -11.80 -3.55 -13.50
N THR A 115 -12.00 -4.76 -14.03
CA THR A 115 -12.64 -5.01 -15.33
C THR A 115 -14.15 -5.25 -15.23
N THR A 116 -14.69 -5.31 -14.01
CA THR A 116 -16.11 -5.56 -13.73
C THR A 116 -16.75 -4.38 -13.00
N ASP A 117 -18.08 -4.35 -12.94
CA ASP A 117 -18.82 -3.32 -12.20
C ASP A 117 -19.16 -3.74 -10.75
N ILE A 118 -18.62 -4.87 -10.28
CA ILE A 118 -18.95 -5.47 -8.98
C ILE A 118 -18.66 -4.49 -7.84
N ALA A 119 -17.48 -3.86 -7.83
CA ALA A 119 -17.11 -2.91 -6.78
C ALA A 119 -18.08 -1.73 -6.66
N ASN A 120 -18.49 -1.15 -7.78
CA ASN A 120 -19.43 -0.03 -7.79
C ASN A 120 -20.80 -0.43 -7.22
N GLN A 121 -21.31 -1.61 -7.61
CA GLN A 121 -22.58 -2.13 -7.13
C GLN A 121 -22.54 -2.46 -5.64
N THR A 122 -21.43 -3.02 -5.16
CA THR A 122 -21.18 -3.28 -3.74
C THR A 122 -21.16 -1.97 -2.94
N VAL A 123 -20.43 -0.95 -3.41
CA VAL A 123 -20.39 0.35 -2.75
C VAL A 123 -21.77 1.03 -2.74
N ASP A 124 -22.51 1.01 -3.83
CA ASP A 124 -23.86 1.61 -3.88
C ASP A 124 -24.80 0.97 -2.84
N ARG A 125 -24.72 -0.36 -2.68
CA ARG A 125 -25.47 -1.09 -1.63
C ARG A 125 -25.01 -0.69 -0.23
N HIS A 126 -23.71 -0.58 0.01
CA HIS A 126 -23.16 -0.20 1.32
C HIS A 126 -23.55 1.22 1.71
N LEU A 127 -23.49 2.16 0.77
CA LEU A 127 -23.92 3.55 0.97
C LEU A 127 -25.44 3.64 1.19
N ALA A 128 -26.25 2.90 0.42
CA ALA A 128 -27.69 2.83 0.61
C ALA A 128 -28.08 2.23 1.98
N ALA A 129 -27.30 1.28 2.49
CA ALA A 129 -27.46 0.72 3.82
C ALA A 129 -26.92 1.64 4.95
N GLY A 130 -26.26 2.75 4.59
CA GLY A 130 -25.72 3.74 5.51
C GLY A 130 -24.45 3.28 6.21
N SER A 131 -23.49 2.71 5.49
CA SER A 131 -22.14 2.42 6.02
C SER A 131 -21.39 3.71 6.33
N GLN A 132 -20.60 3.73 7.41
CA GLN A 132 -19.71 4.86 7.73
C GLN A 132 -18.25 4.57 7.43
N VAL A 133 -17.90 3.27 7.33
CA VAL A 133 -16.59 2.78 6.92
C VAL A 133 -16.79 1.67 5.89
N ILE A 134 -15.96 1.65 4.85
CA ILE A 134 -15.85 0.55 3.90
C ILE A 134 -14.39 0.06 3.95
N VAL A 135 -14.18 -1.16 4.41
CA VAL A 135 -12.86 -1.82 4.44
C VAL A 135 -12.60 -2.47 3.09
N GLY A 136 -11.59 -1.99 2.38
CA GLY A 136 -11.26 -2.39 1.01
C GLY A 136 -10.95 -1.20 0.08
N ALA A 137 -10.66 -1.43 -1.20
CA ALA A 137 -10.45 -2.73 -1.81
C ALA A 137 -8.99 -3.17 -1.73
N ALA A 138 -8.76 -4.48 -1.91
CA ALA A 138 -7.41 -5.05 -1.91
C ALA A 138 -6.58 -4.59 -3.12
N ALA A 139 -7.20 -4.53 -4.32
CA ALA A 139 -6.52 -4.02 -5.51
C ALA A 139 -6.54 -2.49 -5.59
N SER A 140 -5.40 -1.88 -5.91
CA SER A 140 -5.27 -0.44 -6.19
C SER A 140 -6.19 0.00 -7.34
N GLY A 141 -6.24 -0.77 -8.43
CA GLY A 141 -7.12 -0.50 -9.57
C GLY A 141 -8.60 -0.43 -9.16
N VAL A 142 -9.06 -1.35 -8.29
CA VAL A 142 -10.45 -1.37 -7.81
C VAL A 142 -10.74 -0.20 -6.87
N SER A 143 -9.82 0.11 -5.94
CA SER A 143 -9.99 1.24 -5.02
C SER A 143 -10.11 2.57 -5.77
N LYS A 144 -9.31 2.75 -6.83
CA LYS A 144 -9.36 3.92 -7.71
C LYS A 144 -10.73 4.12 -8.40
N LEU A 145 -11.48 3.04 -8.66
CA LEU A 145 -12.81 3.14 -9.26
C LEU A 145 -13.87 3.73 -8.31
N VAL A 146 -13.69 3.57 -7.00
CA VAL A 146 -14.75 3.86 -6.01
C VAL A 146 -14.38 4.92 -4.98
N ILE A 147 -13.10 5.28 -4.83
CA ILE A 147 -12.62 6.22 -3.81
C ILE A 147 -13.38 7.55 -3.79
N ASP A 148 -13.58 8.17 -4.96
CA ASP A 148 -14.32 9.44 -5.06
C ASP A 148 -15.80 9.29 -4.71
N LYS A 149 -16.39 8.10 -4.93
CA LYS A 149 -17.78 7.82 -4.57
C LYS A 149 -17.93 7.64 -3.05
N VAL A 150 -17.04 6.87 -2.44
CA VAL A 150 -17.06 6.57 -0.99
C VAL A 150 -16.78 7.84 -0.19
N THR A 151 -15.65 8.48 -0.44
CA THR A 151 -15.26 9.74 0.23
C THR A 151 -16.19 10.90 -0.16
N GLY A 152 -16.71 10.84 -1.39
CA GLY A 152 -17.83 11.60 -1.92
C GLY A 152 -19.02 11.72 -0.97
N ALA A 153 -19.39 10.59 -0.36
CA ALA A 153 -20.51 10.43 0.54
C ALA A 153 -20.18 10.71 2.02
N GLY A 154 -18.94 11.12 2.34
CA GLY A 154 -18.49 11.33 3.72
C GLY A 154 -18.24 10.03 4.48
N VAL A 155 -18.00 8.93 3.75
CA VAL A 155 -17.71 7.59 4.27
C VAL A 155 -16.21 7.36 4.19
N VAL A 156 -15.63 6.71 5.20
CA VAL A 156 -14.23 6.31 5.20
C VAL A 156 -14.05 5.10 4.28
N GLN A 157 -13.05 5.14 3.41
CA GLN A 157 -12.51 3.95 2.75
C GLN A 157 -11.18 3.57 3.42
N PHE A 158 -11.05 2.32 3.86
CA PHE A 158 -9.85 1.85 4.55
C PHE A 158 -9.35 0.56 3.89
N SER A 159 -8.30 0.64 3.08
CA SER A 159 -7.77 -0.55 2.40
C SER A 159 -6.82 -1.35 3.31
N PRO A 160 -6.98 -2.68 3.40
CA PRO A 160 -6.02 -3.51 4.10
C PRO A 160 -4.74 -3.80 3.28
N ALA A 161 -4.81 -3.74 1.94
CA ALA A 161 -3.80 -4.38 1.09
C ALA A 161 -3.25 -3.52 -0.06
N ASN A 162 -3.95 -2.49 -0.51
CA ASN A 162 -3.51 -1.77 -1.71
C ASN A 162 -2.31 -0.83 -1.44
N THR A 163 -1.45 -0.68 -2.44
CA THR A 163 -0.12 -0.10 -2.25
C THR A 163 0.18 1.10 -3.15
N SER A 164 -0.67 1.42 -4.13
CA SER A 164 -0.38 2.50 -5.10
C SER A 164 -0.07 3.84 -4.42
N ASP A 165 1.04 4.46 -4.80
CA ASP A 165 1.43 5.79 -4.30
C ASP A 165 0.47 6.90 -4.74
N GLU A 166 -0.38 6.64 -5.75
CA GLU A 166 -1.43 7.60 -6.15
C GLU A 166 -2.34 7.99 -4.99
N PHE A 167 -2.52 7.09 -4.01
CA PHE A 167 -3.40 7.33 -2.87
C PHE A 167 -2.86 8.33 -1.86
N THR A 168 -1.54 8.42 -1.66
CA THR A 168 -0.90 9.31 -0.68
C THR A 168 -1.30 10.79 -0.86
N CYS A 169 -1.55 11.20 -2.11
CA CYS A 169 -1.95 12.58 -2.46
C CYS A 169 -3.36 12.67 -3.05
N TRP A 170 -4.16 11.60 -2.96
CA TRP A 170 -5.50 11.59 -3.53
C TRP A 170 -6.37 12.66 -2.88
N GLN A 171 -7.28 13.28 -3.64
CA GLN A 171 -8.18 14.30 -3.11
C GLN A 171 -9.41 13.68 -2.45
N ASP A 172 -9.15 12.85 -1.43
CA ASP A 172 -10.09 11.98 -0.71
C ASP A 172 -10.82 12.67 0.47
N ARG A 173 -10.56 13.97 0.69
CA ARG A 173 -11.12 14.75 1.81
C ARG A 173 -10.71 14.24 3.20
N GLY A 174 -9.57 13.56 3.30
CA GLY A 174 -9.02 12.91 4.48
C GLY A 174 -9.81 11.68 4.91
N LEU A 175 -10.47 11.01 3.96
CA LEU A 175 -11.36 9.87 4.22
C LEU A 175 -10.88 8.57 3.58
N TYR A 176 -9.65 8.56 3.07
CA TYR A 176 -9.00 7.34 2.61
C TYR A 176 -7.82 7.02 3.53
N PHE A 177 -7.68 5.73 3.87
CA PHE A 177 -6.63 5.22 4.73
C PHE A 177 -6.20 3.84 4.25
N ARG A 178 -5.00 3.40 4.64
CA ARG A 178 -4.53 2.02 4.42
C ARG A 178 -3.62 1.53 5.52
N THR A 179 -3.71 0.24 5.83
CA THR A 179 -2.77 -0.44 6.73
C THR A 179 -1.59 -1.03 5.96
N ALA A 180 -1.74 -1.32 4.66
CA ALA A 180 -0.62 -1.70 3.80
C ALA A 180 0.30 -0.49 3.56
N PRO A 181 1.63 -0.66 3.63
CA PRO A 181 2.56 0.42 3.30
C PRO A 181 2.61 0.68 1.77
N PRO A 182 2.92 1.93 1.34
CA PRO A 182 3.00 2.32 -0.07
C PRO A 182 4.04 1.59 -0.92
N ASP A 183 3.84 1.60 -2.25
CA ASP A 183 4.74 1.05 -3.27
C ASP A 183 6.15 1.62 -3.17
N VAL A 184 6.28 2.92 -2.82
CA VAL A 184 7.60 3.54 -2.62
C VAL A 184 8.46 2.79 -1.61
N LEU A 185 7.84 2.20 -0.58
CA LEU A 185 8.53 1.42 0.44
C LEU A 185 8.84 0.01 -0.06
N GLN A 186 7.89 -0.68 -0.70
CA GLN A 186 8.13 -2.03 -1.22
C GLN A 186 9.19 -2.04 -2.32
N ALA A 187 9.20 -1.03 -3.19
CA ALA A 187 10.21 -0.86 -4.21
C ALA A 187 11.63 -0.77 -3.62
N GLN A 188 11.78 -0.15 -2.45
CA GLN A 188 13.07 -0.09 -1.77
C GLN A 188 13.50 -1.49 -1.32
N ALA A 189 12.58 -2.24 -0.70
CA ALA A 189 12.86 -3.60 -0.26
C ALA A 189 13.18 -4.53 -1.45
N LEU A 190 12.41 -4.44 -2.54
CA LEU A 190 12.63 -5.25 -3.74
C LEU A 190 13.98 -4.92 -4.40
N ALA A 191 14.32 -3.63 -4.55
CA ALA A 191 15.61 -3.23 -5.10
C ALA A 191 16.79 -3.67 -4.20
N GLN A 192 16.64 -3.57 -2.88
CA GLN A 192 17.63 -4.08 -1.91
C GLN A 192 17.82 -5.60 -2.04
N LEU A 193 16.73 -6.36 -2.16
CA LEU A 193 16.78 -7.80 -2.36
C LEU A 193 17.52 -8.17 -3.66
N ILE A 194 17.14 -7.54 -4.78
CA ILE A 194 17.75 -7.79 -6.10
C ILE A 194 19.26 -7.49 -6.07
N THR A 195 19.65 -6.35 -5.47
CA THR A 195 21.06 -5.94 -5.41
C THR A 195 21.88 -6.77 -4.43
N ALA A 196 21.32 -7.16 -3.28
CA ALA A 196 21.96 -8.06 -2.31
C ALA A 196 22.26 -9.44 -2.91
N ASP A 197 21.39 -9.93 -3.79
CA ASP A 197 21.59 -11.18 -4.54
C ASP A 197 22.56 -11.03 -5.75
N GLY A 198 23.12 -9.83 -5.96
CA GLY A 198 24.08 -9.55 -7.02
C GLY A 198 23.45 -9.29 -8.39
N GLY A 199 22.22 -8.77 -8.43
CA GLY A 199 21.58 -8.28 -9.65
C GLY A 199 22.36 -7.13 -10.28
N GLN A 200 22.58 -7.17 -11.61
CA GLN A 200 23.33 -6.14 -12.34
C GLN A 200 22.65 -5.73 -13.64
N ARG A 201 21.84 -6.61 -14.22
CA ARG A 201 21.02 -6.37 -15.41
C ARG A 201 19.62 -6.91 -15.15
N VAL A 202 18.66 -6.01 -15.00
CA VAL A 202 17.34 -6.31 -14.43
C VAL A 202 16.25 -6.06 -15.47
N SER A 203 15.34 -7.01 -15.63
CA SER A 203 14.09 -6.78 -16.37
C SER A 203 12.92 -6.77 -15.38
N ILE A 204 12.13 -5.70 -15.40
CA ILE A 204 10.94 -5.51 -14.57
C ILE A 204 9.74 -5.68 -15.50
N MET A 205 8.97 -6.74 -15.30
CA MET A 205 7.68 -6.94 -15.94
C MET A 205 6.59 -6.51 -14.96
N ALA A 206 5.69 -5.64 -15.38
CA ALA A 206 4.62 -5.16 -14.52
C ALA A 206 3.28 -5.06 -15.24
N ARG A 207 2.21 -5.44 -14.55
CA ARG A 207 0.85 -5.29 -15.05
C ARG A 207 0.49 -3.82 -15.28
N ASN A 208 -0.31 -3.56 -16.30
CA ASN A 208 -0.74 -2.21 -16.70
C ASN A 208 -1.90 -1.69 -15.83
N ASP A 209 -1.62 -1.39 -14.56
CA ASP A 209 -2.56 -0.76 -13.64
C ASP A 209 -1.81 0.17 -12.64
N PRO A 210 -2.52 0.91 -11.77
CA PRO A 210 -1.88 1.83 -10.81
C PRO A 210 -0.89 1.19 -9.83
N TYR A 211 -1.03 -0.10 -9.55
CA TYR A 211 -0.10 -0.85 -8.69
C TYR A 211 1.15 -1.25 -9.46
N GLY A 212 0.97 -1.97 -10.57
CA GLY A 212 2.09 -2.49 -11.36
C GLY A 212 2.97 -1.38 -11.93
N ALA A 213 2.37 -0.33 -12.50
CA ALA A 213 3.12 0.79 -13.07
C ALA A 213 3.88 1.58 -11.99
N GLY A 214 3.23 1.90 -10.87
CA GLY A 214 3.84 2.66 -9.78
C GLY A 214 5.02 1.91 -9.14
N LEU A 215 4.80 0.66 -8.76
CA LEU A 215 5.84 -0.16 -8.15
C LEU A 215 7.03 -0.40 -9.10
N ALA A 216 6.77 -0.57 -10.41
CA ALA A 216 7.83 -0.72 -11.41
C ALA A 216 8.67 0.56 -11.57
N ASP A 217 8.01 1.73 -11.62
CA ASP A 217 8.67 3.04 -11.71
C ASP A 217 9.57 3.28 -10.51
N ASN A 218 9.09 3.01 -9.30
CA ASN A 218 9.86 3.16 -8.07
C ASN A 218 11.01 2.15 -7.99
N THR A 219 10.78 0.90 -8.41
CA THR A 219 11.82 -0.14 -8.39
C THR A 219 12.95 0.22 -9.35
N GLU A 220 12.64 0.70 -10.56
CA GLU A 220 13.63 1.21 -11.51
C GLU A 220 14.47 2.34 -10.89
N GLN A 221 13.83 3.34 -10.28
CA GLN A 221 14.52 4.46 -9.63
C GLN A 221 15.43 4.01 -8.49
N ASN A 222 14.98 3.06 -7.67
CA ASN A 222 15.76 2.53 -6.55
C ASN A 222 16.96 1.69 -7.03
N LEU A 223 16.81 0.90 -8.10
CA LEU A 223 17.91 0.15 -8.71
C LEU A 223 18.98 1.10 -9.30
N VAL A 224 18.56 2.19 -9.95
CA VAL A 224 19.48 3.24 -10.42
C VAL A 224 20.22 3.87 -9.25
N SER A 225 19.50 4.22 -8.19
CA SER A 225 20.08 4.81 -6.97
C SER A 225 21.05 3.86 -6.26
N ALA A 226 20.83 2.55 -6.37
CA ALA A 226 21.72 1.50 -5.89
C ALA A 226 22.93 1.24 -6.82
N GLY A 227 23.07 1.99 -7.92
CA GLY A 227 24.24 1.96 -8.79
C GLY A 227 24.13 1.07 -10.03
N ILE A 228 22.95 0.50 -10.33
CA ILE A 228 22.71 -0.20 -11.60
C ILE A 228 22.48 0.85 -12.69
N PRO A 229 23.27 0.86 -13.78
CA PRO A 229 23.07 1.83 -14.86
C PRO A 229 21.69 1.69 -15.52
N GLN A 230 21.08 2.81 -15.91
CA GLN A 230 19.74 2.84 -16.53
C GLN A 230 19.62 1.94 -17.77
N ASP A 231 20.69 1.81 -18.58
CA ASP A 231 20.71 0.94 -19.76
C ASP A 231 20.85 -0.56 -19.43
N GLN A 232 21.08 -0.89 -18.16
CA GLN A 232 21.02 -2.24 -17.61
C GLN A 232 19.68 -2.57 -16.96
N ILE A 233 18.70 -1.66 -17.02
CA ILE A 233 17.34 -1.88 -16.53
C ILE A 233 16.38 -1.82 -17.72
N GLN A 234 15.48 -2.79 -17.82
CA GLN A 234 14.39 -2.80 -18.78
C GLN A 234 13.07 -2.88 -18.03
N LYS A 235 12.14 -1.98 -18.33
CA LYS A 235 10.77 -2.03 -17.82
C LYS A 235 9.81 -2.41 -18.94
N ILE A 236 8.95 -3.39 -18.70
CA ILE A 236 7.94 -3.89 -19.64
C ILE A 236 6.58 -3.86 -18.95
N ILE A 237 5.69 -3.04 -19.47
CA ILE A 237 4.30 -2.98 -19.01
C ILE A 237 3.44 -3.91 -19.88
N TYR A 238 2.70 -4.81 -19.25
CA TYR A 238 1.87 -5.81 -19.93
C TYR A 238 0.38 -5.65 -19.62
N ASP A 239 -0.49 -5.99 -20.59
CA ASP A 239 -1.92 -6.10 -20.33
C ASP A 239 -2.21 -7.39 -19.54
N PRO A 240 -2.68 -7.34 -18.28
CA PRO A 240 -2.93 -8.54 -17.48
C PRO A 240 -4.00 -9.46 -18.10
N ASN A 241 -4.87 -8.91 -18.97
CA ASN A 241 -5.93 -9.65 -19.65
C ASN A 241 -5.49 -10.23 -21.01
N ALA A 242 -4.21 -10.11 -21.37
CA ALA A 242 -3.71 -10.59 -22.64
C ALA A 242 -3.90 -12.10 -22.81
N ALA A 243 -4.25 -12.50 -24.04
CA ALA A 243 -4.36 -13.92 -24.41
C ALA A 243 -3.01 -14.65 -24.33
N SER A 244 -1.89 -13.92 -24.44
CA SER A 244 -0.53 -14.42 -24.33
C SER A 244 0.42 -13.30 -23.90
N PHE A 245 1.52 -13.66 -23.25
CA PHE A 245 2.60 -12.77 -22.82
C PHE A 245 3.90 -13.00 -23.63
N ASN A 246 3.80 -13.68 -24.78
CA ASN A 246 4.96 -14.00 -25.61
C ASN A 246 5.76 -12.76 -26.05
N PRO A 247 5.14 -11.66 -26.52
CA PRO A 247 5.89 -10.48 -26.96
C PRO A 247 6.75 -9.88 -25.84
N GLU A 248 6.25 -9.87 -24.61
CA GLU A 248 6.95 -9.35 -23.44
C GLU A 248 8.09 -10.30 -23.03
N ILE A 249 7.83 -11.60 -22.99
CA ILE A 249 8.83 -12.62 -22.65
C ILE A 249 9.95 -12.68 -23.71
N ASP A 250 9.63 -12.50 -24.98
CA ASP A 250 10.63 -12.41 -26.06
C ASP A 250 11.52 -11.17 -25.88
N GLN A 251 10.97 -10.05 -25.40
CA GLN A 251 11.77 -8.86 -25.05
C GLN A 251 12.70 -9.11 -23.87
N VAL A 252 12.22 -9.82 -22.83
CA VAL A 252 13.09 -10.23 -21.69
C VAL A 252 14.23 -11.13 -22.20
N ALA A 253 13.91 -12.12 -23.05
CA ALA A 253 14.92 -13.02 -23.61
C ALA A 253 15.97 -12.27 -24.44
N GLN A 254 15.54 -11.29 -25.26
CA GLN A 254 16.44 -10.45 -26.07
C GLN A 254 17.31 -9.54 -25.20
N PHE A 255 16.74 -8.98 -24.13
CA PHE A 255 17.49 -8.16 -23.19
C PHE A 255 18.51 -8.99 -22.39
N ASN A 256 18.24 -10.29 -22.20
CA ASN A 256 19.07 -11.25 -21.48
C ASN A 256 19.52 -10.73 -20.09
N PRO A 257 18.56 -10.43 -19.19
CA PRO A 257 18.89 -9.99 -17.84
C PRO A 257 19.49 -11.13 -17.02
N ASP A 258 20.13 -10.81 -15.89
CA ASP A 258 20.48 -11.79 -14.86
C ASP A 258 19.38 -11.94 -13.79
N SER A 259 18.52 -10.92 -13.67
CA SER A 259 17.45 -10.84 -12.67
C SER A 259 16.16 -10.36 -13.34
N ILE A 260 15.04 -10.98 -13.00
CA ILE A 260 13.72 -10.65 -13.53
C ILE A 260 12.79 -10.39 -12.34
N ALA A 261 12.13 -9.24 -12.31
CA ALA A 261 11.05 -8.97 -11.37
C ALA A 261 9.71 -9.07 -12.11
N VAL A 262 8.74 -9.79 -11.55
CA VAL A 262 7.37 -9.91 -12.06
C VAL A 262 6.43 -9.30 -11.03
N ILE A 263 5.90 -8.13 -11.36
CA ILE A 263 4.93 -7.37 -10.57
C ILE A 263 3.55 -7.64 -11.17
N GLY A 264 2.83 -8.57 -10.56
CA GLY A 264 1.59 -9.11 -11.12
C GLY A 264 0.72 -9.78 -10.06
N PHE A 265 -0.42 -10.32 -10.51
CA PHE A 265 -1.30 -11.16 -9.69
C PHE A 265 -1.26 -12.62 -10.20
N ASP A 266 -2.39 -13.33 -10.21
CA ASP A 266 -2.49 -14.74 -10.62
C ASP A 266 -1.98 -14.99 -12.05
N GLU A 267 -2.09 -14.02 -12.96
CA GLU A 267 -1.56 -14.15 -14.32
C GLU A 267 -0.04 -14.37 -14.38
N SER A 268 0.68 -14.06 -13.30
CA SER A 268 2.10 -14.36 -13.13
C SER A 268 2.40 -15.84 -13.36
N LYS A 269 1.47 -16.76 -13.03
CA LYS A 269 1.60 -18.20 -13.31
C LYS A 269 1.87 -18.48 -14.79
N ARG A 270 1.13 -17.81 -15.67
CA ARG A 270 1.25 -17.96 -17.13
C ARG A 270 2.57 -17.37 -17.63
N ILE A 271 2.96 -16.21 -17.09
CA ILE A 271 4.24 -15.56 -17.41
C ILE A 271 5.41 -16.48 -17.04
N ILE A 272 5.45 -16.98 -15.80
CA ILE A 272 6.56 -17.80 -15.29
C ILE A 272 6.61 -19.15 -15.99
N THR A 273 5.47 -19.78 -16.25
CA THR A 273 5.39 -21.02 -17.04
C THR A 273 6.02 -20.81 -18.42
N ARG A 274 5.65 -19.71 -19.08
CA ARG A 274 6.16 -19.40 -20.41
C ARG A 274 7.65 -19.02 -20.39
N MET A 275 8.13 -18.31 -19.37
CA MET A 275 9.56 -18.06 -19.17
C MET A 275 10.36 -19.36 -19.04
N ASN A 276 9.85 -20.35 -18.29
CA ASN A 276 10.49 -21.65 -18.15
C ASN A 276 10.52 -22.43 -19.48
N GLU A 277 9.44 -22.41 -20.25
CA GLU A 277 9.40 -23.05 -21.58
C GLU A 277 10.48 -22.52 -22.54
N VAL A 278 10.79 -21.22 -22.45
CA VAL A 278 11.84 -20.57 -23.27
C VAL A 278 13.19 -20.47 -22.56
N GLN A 279 13.36 -21.17 -21.43
CA GLN A 279 14.61 -21.30 -20.68
C GLN A 279 15.15 -19.98 -20.11
N ILE A 280 14.25 -19.11 -19.65
CA ILE A 280 14.57 -17.88 -18.89
C ILE A 280 13.86 -17.83 -17.52
N GLY A 281 13.34 -18.96 -17.05
CA GLY A 281 12.62 -19.08 -15.77
C GLY A 281 13.54 -19.21 -14.55
N PRO A 282 12.99 -19.55 -13.37
CA PRO A 282 13.73 -19.61 -12.10
C PRO A 282 14.95 -20.53 -12.09
N ALA A 283 14.97 -21.56 -12.95
CA ALA A 283 16.11 -22.46 -13.09
C ALA A 283 17.32 -21.81 -13.81
N GLN A 284 17.12 -20.70 -14.53
CA GLN A 284 18.16 -20.02 -15.32
C GLN A 284 18.46 -18.60 -14.83
N LYS A 285 17.46 -17.91 -14.27
CA LYS A 285 17.52 -16.50 -13.88
C LYS A 285 17.07 -16.34 -12.43
N ARG A 286 17.55 -15.31 -11.74
CA ARG A 286 16.99 -14.92 -10.46
C ARG A 286 15.63 -14.29 -10.71
N LEU A 287 14.56 -14.92 -10.22
CA LEU A 287 13.20 -14.43 -10.38
C LEU A 287 12.70 -13.85 -9.06
N TYR A 288 12.12 -12.66 -9.14
CA TYR A 288 11.57 -11.91 -8.03
C TYR A 288 10.08 -11.65 -8.23
N GLY A 289 9.28 -11.87 -7.19
CA GLY A 289 7.88 -11.48 -7.11
C GLY A 289 7.64 -10.36 -6.11
N THR A 290 6.37 -9.97 -5.98
CA THR A 290 5.87 -8.96 -5.06
C THR A 290 4.64 -9.47 -4.32
N ASP A 291 4.12 -8.70 -3.37
CA ASP A 291 2.93 -9.02 -2.57
C ASP A 291 1.74 -9.54 -3.39
N GLY A 292 1.54 -9.02 -4.60
CA GLY A 292 0.49 -9.49 -5.50
C GLY A 292 0.61 -10.95 -5.97
N ASN A 293 1.80 -11.57 -5.88
CA ASN A 293 2.03 -12.94 -6.34
C ASN A 293 2.87 -13.82 -5.38
N MET A 294 3.34 -13.29 -4.25
CA MET A 294 4.11 -14.04 -3.27
C MET A 294 3.21 -14.71 -2.21
N GLY A 295 2.31 -15.58 -2.67
CA GLY A 295 1.48 -16.45 -1.83
C GLY A 295 1.52 -17.91 -2.29
N ASN A 296 1.20 -18.87 -1.40
CA ASN A 296 1.18 -20.30 -1.75
C ASN A 296 0.25 -20.62 -2.95
N ALA A 297 -0.81 -19.83 -3.13
CA ALA A 297 -1.70 -19.91 -4.27
C ALA A 297 -0.99 -19.78 -5.63
N LEU A 298 0.18 -19.10 -5.72
CA LEU A 298 0.96 -19.00 -6.96
C LEU A 298 1.48 -20.38 -7.40
N GLY A 299 1.89 -21.22 -6.46
CA GLY A 299 2.43 -22.55 -6.72
C GLY A 299 1.38 -23.59 -7.12
N GLU A 300 0.12 -23.35 -6.79
CA GLU A 300 -0.98 -24.28 -7.05
C GLU A 300 -1.17 -24.55 -8.55
N GLY A 301 -1.20 -25.83 -8.91
CA GLY A 301 -1.38 -26.27 -10.30
C GLY A 301 -0.13 -26.14 -11.18
N LEU A 302 0.98 -25.62 -10.67
CA LEU A 302 2.25 -25.56 -11.40
C LEU A 302 3.04 -26.88 -11.31
N PRO A 303 3.85 -27.23 -12.33
CA PRO A 303 4.78 -28.35 -12.25
C PRO A 303 5.71 -28.22 -11.02
N PRO A 304 5.91 -29.27 -10.22
CA PRO A 304 6.79 -29.22 -9.05
C PRO A 304 8.18 -28.68 -9.38
N GLY A 305 8.67 -27.77 -8.55
CA GLY A 305 9.98 -27.15 -8.69
C GLY A 305 10.07 -26.01 -9.70
N LEU A 306 8.97 -25.67 -10.40
CA LEU A 306 8.94 -24.54 -11.34
C LEU A 306 9.30 -23.21 -10.66
N LEU A 307 8.86 -23.00 -9.42
CA LEU A 307 9.11 -21.77 -8.65
C LEU A 307 10.35 -21.87 -7.76
N ASN A 308 11.04 -23.01 -7.72
CA ASN A 308 12.12 -23.24 -6.76
C ASN A 308 13.19 -22.13 -6.82
N GLY A 309 13.43 -21.48 -5.68
CA GLY A 309 14.41 -20.40 -5.55
C GLY A 309 13.92 -19.03 -6.02
N MET A 310 12.68 -18.91 -6.53
CA MET A 310 12.02 -17.62 -6.71
C MET A 310 11.86 -16.97 -5.34
N LYS A 311 12.25 -15.69 -5.25
CA LYS A 311 12.09 -14.88 -4.04
C LYS A 311 11.08 -13.77 -4.29
N GLY A 312 10.70 -13.04 -3.27
CA GLY A 312 9.94 -11.80 -3.45
C GLY A 312 9.67 -11.10 -2.13
N THR A 313 9.12 -9.90 -2.22
CA THR A 313 8.85 -9.04 -1.06
C THR A 313 7.36 -8.83 -0.89
N THR A 314 6.85 -9.06 0.31
CA THR A 314 5.47 -8.70 0.70
C THR A 314 5.48 -7.86 1.97
N PRO A 315 4.61 -6.85 2.13
CA PRO A 315 4.33 -6.31 3.46
C PRO A 315 4.03 -7.48 4.40
N LEU A 316 4.82 -7.60 5.47
CA LEU A 316 4.65 -8.68 6.41
C LEU A 316 5.16 -8.29 7.79
N THR A 317 4.29 -8.49 8.76
CA THR A 317 4.65 -8.62 10.16
C THR A 317 4.44 -10.06 10.59
N GLU A 318 5.34 -10.57 11.44
CA GLU A 318 5.15 -11.86 12.08
C GLU A 318 3.90 -11.80 12.97
N LEU A 319 2.84 -12.51 12.58
CA LEU A 319 1.63 -12.61 13.37
C LEU A 319 1.85 -13.54 14.55
N SER A 320 1.29 -13.20 15.71
CA SER A 320 1.35 -14.10 16.85
C SER A 320 0.58 -15.40 16.59
N GLY A 321 1.10 -16.53 17.09
CA GLY A 321 0.41 -17.82 16.96
C GLY A 321 -1.00 -17.85 17.61
N ASP A 322 -1.26 -16.99 18.59
CA ASP A 322 -2.61 -16.79 19.14
C ASP A 322 -3.56 -16.16 18.10
N PHE A 323 -3.11 -15.12 17.40
CA PHE A 323 -3.93 -14.48 16.38
C PHE A 323 -4.20 -15.43 15.21
N GLU A 324 -3.20 -16.18 14.75
CA GLU A 324 -3.42 -17.22 13.74
C GLU A 324 -4.42 -18.28 14.19
N GLN A 325 -4.40 -18.67 15.47
CA GLN A 325 -5.39 -19.59 16.01
C GLN A 325 -6.80 -18.99 15.98
N ARG A 326 -6.96 -17.70 16.29
CA ARG A 326 -8.25 -17.00 16.21
C ARG A 326 -8.78 -16.93 14.78
N LEU A 327 -7.91 -16.63 13.81
CA LEU A 327 -8.25 -16.64 12.39
C LEU A 327 -8.73 -18.03 11.94
N ARG A 328 -8.01 -19.09 12.31
CA ARG A 328 -8.37 -20.48 11.95
C ARG A 328 -9.59 -21.00 12.71
N ALA A 329 -9.92 -20.42 13.85
CA ALA A 329 -11.17 -20.71 14.57
C ALA A 329 -12.37 -20.09 13.85
N GLU A 330 -12.18 -18.91 13.25
CA GLU A 330 -13.18 -18.24 12.40
C GLU A 330 -13.36 -18.97 11.06
N ASP A 331 -12.25 -19.25 10.37
CA ASP A 331 -12.25 -20.03 9.12
C ASP A 331 -11.22 -21.17 9.17
N PRO A 332 -11.65 -22.41 9.48
CA PRO A 332 -10.79 -23.59 9.50
C PRO A 332 -10.21 -23.99 8.13
N ALA A 333 -10.72 -23.42 7.03
CA ALA A 333 -10.25 -23.70 5.68
C ALA A 333 -9.07 -22.80 5.26
N LEU A 334 -8.68 -21.82 6.07
CA LEU A 334 -7.54 -20.95 5.78
C LEU A 334 -6.27 -21.77 5.56
N THR A 335 -5.68 -21.62 4.39
CA THR A 335 -4.36 -22.18 4.05
C THR A 335 -3.25 -21.15 4.20
N ASP A 336 -3.61 -19.87 4.26
CA ASP A 336 -2.74 -18.71 4.30
C ASP A 336 -3.42 -17.59 5.14
N VAL A 337 -2.66 -16.59 5.60
CA VAL A 337 -3.12 -15.51 6.49
C VAL A 337 -2.74 -14.10 5.99
N ASN A 338 -2.33 -13.98 4.72
CA ASN A 338 -1.95 -12.71 4.11
C ASN A 338 -3.07 -11.68 4.22
N TYR A 339 -2.71 -10.46 4.64
CA TYR A 339 -3.61 -9.33 4.85
C TYR A 339 -4.73 -9.53 5.90
N ALA A 340 -4.73 -10.64 6.64
CA ALA A 340 -5.69 -10.87 7.73
C ALA A 340 -5.45 -9.91 8.91
N GLY A 341 -4.18 -9.66 9.26
CA GLY A 341 -3.82 -8.73 10.34
C GLY A 341 -4.15 -7.30 9.98
N GLU A 342 -3.83 -6.90 8.76
CA GLU A 342 -4.11 -5.59 8.19
C GLU A 342 -5.62 -5.32 8.14
N SER A 343 -6.40 -6.32 7.73
CA SER A 343 -7.87 -6.24 7.74
C SER A 343 -8.46 -6.13 9.14
N TYR A 344 -7.90 -6.88 10.10
CA TYR A 344 -8.27 -6.77 11.51
C TYR A 344 -7.97 -5.36 12.06
N ASP A 345 -6.76 -4.86 11.82
CA ASP A 345 -6.31 -3.56 12.33
C ASP A 345 -7.10 -2.40 11.71
N ALA A 346 -7.44 -2.46 10.42
CA ALA A 346 -8.30 -1.46 9.77
C ALA A 346 -9.67 -1.33 10.47
N VAL A 347 -10.27 -2.45 10.89
CA VAL A 347 -11.54 -2.47 11.63
C VAL A 347 -11.37 -1.92 13.05
N VAL A 348 -10.32 -2.36 13.77
CA VAL A 348 -10.07 -1.91 15.14
C VAL A 348 -9.76 -0.42 15.19
N VAL A 349 -8.89 0.09 14.31
CA VAL A 349 -8.56 1.52 14.20
C VAL A 349 -9.82 2.34 13.91
N SER A 350 -10.66 1.89 12.97
CA SER A 350 -11.93 2.56 12.65
C SER A 350 -12.87 2.64 13.86
N ALA A 351 -12.95 1.58 14.66
CA ALA A 351 -13.77 1.53 15.87
C ALA A 351 -13.21 2.43 16.98
N LEU A 352 -11.89 2.44 17.20
CA LEU A 352 -11.22 3.30 18.17
C LEU A 352 -11.34 4.78 17.78
N ALA A 353 -11.21 5.10 16.50
CA ALA A 353 -11.42 6.44 15.98
C ALA A 353 -12.85 6.94 16.22
N ALA A 354 -13.86 6.08 16.08
CA ALA A 354 -15.25 6.40 16.41
C ALA A 354 -15.45 6.65 17.92
N GLU A 355 -14.82 5.85 18.79
CA GLU A 355 -14.81 6.05 20.25
C GLU A 355 -14.15 7.38 20.63
N ALA A 356 -12.98 7.68 20.08
CA ALA A 356 -12.25 8.92 20.30
C ALA A 356 -13.04 10.14 19.82
N ALA A 357 -13.66 10.06 18.64
CA ALA A 357 -14.50 11.10 18.08
C ALA A 357 -15.82 11.28 18.85
N LYS A 358 -16.22 10.28 19.65
CA LYS A 358 -17.56 10.15 20.23
C LYS A 358 -18.66 10.26 19.16
N SER A 359 -18.36 9.77 17.95
CA SER A 359 -19.20 9.87 16.77
C SER A 359 -18.94 8.70 15.82
N THR A 360 -20.01 8.15 15.26
CA THR A 360 -19.92 7.15 14.19
C THR A 360 -19.97 7.75 12.79
N ASN A 361 -20.11 9.07 12.62
CA ASN A 361 -20.05 9.68 11.28
C ASN A 361 -18.67 9.46 10.64
N GLY A 362 -18.63 9.02 9.38
CA GLY A 362 -17.36 8.74 8.68
C GLY A 362 -16.38 9.92 8.68
N ALA A 363 -16.87 11.14 8.44
CA ALA A 363 -16.02 12.34 8.50
C ALA A 363 -15.46 12.64 9.90
N ASP A 364 -16.19 12.34 10.98
CA ASP A 364 -15.68 12.51 12.34
C ASP A 364 -14.66 11.40 12.67
N ILE A 365 -14.92 10.16 12.24
CA ILE A 365 -13.98 9.02 12.34
C ILE A 365 -12.66 9.37 11.66
N GLY A 366 -12.71 9.89 10.42
CA GLY A 366 -11.51 10.28 9.67
C GLY A 366 -10.62 11.27 10.40
N THR A 367 -11.18 12.15 11.25
CA THR A 367 -10.36 13.10 12.04
C THR A 367 -9.51 12.44 13.12
N GLN A 368 -9.84 11.20 13.50
CA GLN A 368 -9.21 10.50 14.62
C GLN A 368 -8.34 9.31 14.20
N ILE A 369 -8.47 8.79 12.97
CA ILE A 369 -7.76 7.58 12.53
C ILE A 369 -6.25 7.69 12.75
N ASN A 370 -5.61 8.78 12.32
CA ASN A 370 -4.17 8.94 12.54
C ASN A 370 -3.83 9.09 14.03
N ALA A 371 -4.64 9.85 14.77
CA ALA A 371 -4.40 10.15 16.18
C ALA A 371 -4.44 8.91 17.08
N VAL A 372 -5.27 7.91 16.77
CA VAL A 372 -5.34 6.67 17.58
C VAL A 372 -4.18 5.71 17.36
N THR A 373 -3.25 6.02 16.46
CA THR A 373 -2.10 5.17 16.08
C THR A 373 -0.74 5.70 16.55
N LYS A 374 -0.71 6.83 17.27
CA LYS A 374 0.54 7.48 17.70
C LYS A 374 0.37 8.39 18.92
N GLU A 375 1.49 8.71 19.58
CA GLU A 375 1.66 9.76 20.61
C GLU A 375 0.82 9.63 21.91
N GLY A 376 0.00 8.59 22.06
CA GLY A 376 -0.82 8.29 23.24
C GLY A 376 -0.29 7.16 24.15
N GLU A 377 -1.16 6.68 25.05
CA GLU A 377 -0.87 5.52 25.89
C GLU A 377 -0.99 4.22 25.09
N LYS A 378 0.09 3.42 25.11
CA LYS A 378 0.17 2.16 24.36
C LYS A 378 -0.89 1.15 24.79
N CYS A 379 -1.57 0.58 23.81
CA CYS A 379 -2.54 -0.49 23.98
C CYS A 379 -2.57 -1.39 22.73
N THR A 380 -2.92 -2.66 22.90
CA THR A 380 -2.81 -3.66 21.82
C THR A 380 -4.12 -4.40 21.50
N THR A 381 -5.21 -4.03 22.18
CA THR A 381 -6.53 -4.63 21.94
C THR A 381 -7.58 -3.53 22.01
N PHE A 382 -8.67 -3.69 21.27
CA PHE A 382 -9.79 -2.74 21.31
C PHE A 382 -10.26 -2.47 22.74
N ALA A 383 -10.44 -3.51 23.56
CA ALA A 383 -10.92 -3.37 24.94
C ALA A 383 -9.95 -2.55 25.82
N ALA A 384 -8.63 -2.79 25.70
CA ALA A 384 -7.63 -2.05 26.45
C ALA A 384 -7.57 -0.57 26.00
N CYS A 385 -7.60 -0.32 24.70
CA CYS A 385 -7.61 1.03 24.14
C CYS A 385 -8.90 1.79 24.50
N LYS A 386 -10.06 1.13 24.41
CA LYS A 386 -11.33 1.71 24.83
C LYS A 386 -11.33 2.12 26.30
N ALA A 387 -10.73 1.32 27.18
CA ALA A 387 -10.61 1.68 28.60
C ALA A 387 -9.79 2.96 28.84
N ILE A 388 -8.81 3.27 27.98
CA ILE A 388 -8.04 4.52 28.00
C ILE A 388 -8.93 5.68 27.53
N LEU A 389 -9.63 5.52 26.41
CA LEU A 389 -10.55 6.52 25.87
C LEU A 389 -11.69 6.86 26.84
N ASP A 390 -12.26 5.84 27.51
CA ASP A 390 -13.37 6.00 28.46
C ASP A 390 -12.98 6.85 29.69
N ARG A 391 -11.70 6.82 30.10
CA ARG A 391 -11.16 7.69 31.16
C ARG A 391 -10.59 9.02 30.63
N GLY A 392 -10.78 9.32 29.35
CA GLY A 392 -10.38 10.57 28.70
C GLY A 392 -8.90 10.68 28.37
N GLY A 393 -8.18 9.55 28.25
CA GLY A 393 -6.81 9.53 27.74
C GLY A 393 -6.77 9.34 26.22
N ASP A 394 -5.61 9.64 25.63
CA ASP A 394 -5.32 9.39 24.22
C ASP A 394 -4.65 8.02 24.05
N VAL A 395 -4.94 7.33 22.95
CA VAL A 395 -4.43 5.97 22.69
C VAL A 395 -3.36 5.98 21.62
N ASP A 396 -2.43 5.05 21.76
CA ASP A 396 -1.48 4.67 20.72
C ASP A 396 -1.63 3.16 20.51
N TYR A 397 -2.49 2.81 19.54
CA TYR A 397 -2.81 1.42 19.23
C TYR A 397 -1.68 0.77 18.43
N ASP A 398 -1.01 -0.20 19.05
CA ASP A 398 -0.13 -1.15 18.37
C ASP A 398 -0.95 -2.41 18.04
N GLY A 399 -1.25 -2.58 16.75
CA GLY A 399 -2.12 -3.65 16.28
C GLY A 399 -1.47 -5.03 16.22
N VAL A 400 -2.19 -5.98 15.64
CA VAL A 400 -1.65 -7.33 15.40
C VAL A 400 -0.55 -7.32 14.34
N THR A 401 -0.52 -6.28 13.49
CA THR A 401 0.56 -6.00 12.53
C THR A 401 1.70 -5.18 13.12
N GLY A 402 1.66 -4.89 14.43
CA GLY A 402 2.67 -4.11 15.14
C GLY A 402 2.35 -2.61 15.19
N THR A 403 3.39 -1.79 15.31
CA THR A 403 3.24 -0.34 15.35
C THR A 403 2.81 0.19 13.98
N LEU A 404 1.70 0.92 13.97
CA LEU A 404 1.11 1.48 12.76
C LEU A 404 1.69 2.85 12.41
N ASP A 405 1.78 3.76 13.40
CA ASP A 405 2.36 5.12 13.30
C ASP A 405 2.02 5.82 11.98
N PHE A 406 0.72 6.08 11.76
CA PHE A 406 0.28 6.63 10.49
C PHE A 406 0.81 8.05 10.27
N THR A 407 1.29 8.25 9.05
CA THR A 407 1.62 9.58 8.52
C THR A 407 0.36 10.42 8.36
N ASP A 408 0.53 11.70 8.05
CA ASP A 408 -0.60 12.60 7.78
C ASP A 408 -1.48 12.15 6.60
N ALA A 409 -0.94 11.33 5.69
CA ALA A 409 -1.68 10.76 4.57
C ALA A 409 -2.60 9.58 4.96
N GLY A 410 -2.54 9.08 6.20
CA GLY A 410 -3.37 7.95 6.62
C GLY A 410 -2.83 6.57 6.25
N GLU A 411 -1.51 6.44 6.26
CA GLU A 411 -0.78 5.21 5.88
C GLU A 411 0.51 5.05 6.70
N PRO A 412 1.09 3.84 6.80
CA PRO A 412 2.36 3.61 7.47
C PRO A 412 3.51 4.40 6.83
N GLY A 413 4.31 5.10 7.65
CA GLY A 413 5.51 5.83 7.19
C GLY A 413 6.76 4.95 7.09
N SER A 414 6.68 3.72 7.55
CA SER A 414 7.72 2.70 7.47
C SER A 414 7.08 1.34 7.19
N GLY A 415 7.88 0.40 6.70
CA GLY A 415 7.39 -0.93 6.35
C GLY A 415 8.37 -2.02 6.74
N SER A 416 7.82 -3.14 7.20
CA SER A 416 8.52 -4.42 7.31
C SER A 416 8.10 -5.30 6.13
N TYR A 417 9.08 -5.76 5.37
CA TYR A 417 8.84 -6.60 4.19
C TYR A 417 9.46 -7.97 4.41
N GLY A 418 8.62 -9.00 4.40
CA GLY A 418 9.05 -10.38 4.37
C GLY A 418 9.70 -10.70 3.02
N VAL A 419 10.91 -11.25 3.04
CA VAL A 419 11.57 -11.87 1.90
C VAL A 419 11.18 -13.33 1.89
N LEU A 420 10.20 -13.65 1.06
CA LEU A 420 9.65 -14.99 0.91
C LEU A 420 10.41 -15.74 -0.18
N THR A 421 10.56 -17.06 -0.01
CA THR A 421 11.26 -17.92 -0.98
C THR A 421 10.45 -19.19 -1.25
N PHE A 422 10.27 -19.52 -2.52
CA PHE A 422 9.63 -20.78 -2.94
C PHE A 422 10.60 -21.96 -2.87
N THR A 423 10.10 -23.07 -2.31
CA THR A 423 10.78 -24.36 -2.17
C THR A 423 10.66 -25.21 -3.45
N PRO A 424 11.34 -26.37 -3.53
CA PRO A 424 11.13 -27.33 -4.62
C PRO A 424 9.69 -27.86 -4.76
N GLN A 425 8.84 -27.66 -3.75
CA GLN A 425 7.44 -28.03 -3.75
C GLN A 425 6.53 -26.94 -4.35
N ASN A 426 7.10 -25.78 -4.74
CA ASN A 426 6.36 -24.56 -5.06
C ASN A 426 5.52 -24.02 -3.90
N GLU A 427 5.92 -24.33 -2.67
CA GLU A 427 5.36 -23.75 -1.45
C GLU A 427 6.36 -22.74 -0.88
N LEU A 428 5.85 -21.69 -0.25
CA LEU A 428 6.67 -20.73 0.47
C LEU A 428 7.35 -21.40 1.66
N SER A 429 8.62 -21.07 1.86
CA SER A 429 9.40 -21.52 3.01
C SER A 429 8.99 -20.76 4.27
N ASP A 430 8.96 -21.46 5.41
CA ASP A 430 8.82 -20.84 6.73
C ASP A 430 10.03 -19.97 7.12
N ASP A 431 11.17 -20.12 6.44
CA ASP A 431 12.40 -19.34 6.68
C ASP A 431 12.28 -17.93 6.06
N THR A 432 11.45 -17.10 6.66
CA THR A 432 11.27 -15.70 6.23
C THR A 432 12.31 -14.79 6.88
N THR A 433 12.93 -13.94 6.06
CA THR A 433 13.78 -12.83 6.54
C THR A 433 13.08 -11.50 6.29
N TYR A 434 13.48 -10.42 6.97
CA TYR A 434 12.78 -9.15 6.88
C TYR A 434 13.71 -8.01 6.42
N ILE A 435 13.19 -7.17 5.53
CA ILE A 435 13.80 -5.89 5.14
C ILE A 435 12.93 -4.77 5.73
N LYS A 436 13.54 -3.89 6.50
CA LYS A 436 12.88 -2.68 7.03
C LYS A 436 13.22 -1.48 6.17
N VAL A 437 12.21 -0.70 5.81
CA VAL A 437 12.32 0.48 4.94
C VAL A 437 11.50 1.64 5.50
N GLY A 438 11.77 2.86 5.04
CA GLY A 438 11.20 4.10 5.58
C GLY A 438 12.08 4.75 6.65
N ALA A 439 11.67 5.94 7.12
CA ALA A 439 12.42 6.67 8.12
C ALA A 439 12.39 5.91 9.45
N GLN A 440 13.55 5.39 9.87
CA GLN A 440 13.73 5.07 11.28
C GLN A 440 13.92 6.40 12.00
N GLY A 441 13.00 6.73 12.90
CA GLY A 441 13.07 7.93 13.75
C GLY A 441 14.35 8.03 14.56
#